data_AF-A0A397SNH0-F1
#
_entry.id   AF-A0A397SNH0-F1
#
_cell.length_a   1.000
_cell.length_b   1.000
_cell.length_c   1.000
_cell.angle_alpha   90.00
_cell.angle_beta   90.00
_cell.angle_gamma   90.00
#
_symmetry.space_group_name_H-M   'P 1'
#
loop_
_entity.id
_entity.type
_entity.pdbx_description
1 polymer ?
#
loop_
_entity_poly.entity_id
_entity_poly.type
_entity_poly.pdbx_seq_one_letter_code
_entity_poly.pdbx_strand_id
1 'polypeptide(L)'
;MTIVELKDMIYEKKKNSFEDKSFDSCDLRLWLVDIPYDTENVKLRKLQSRSRDMEEENIIIQELGGKKLSPVDDIGDIFTYDSKNIRIIIQPPATNQGLTDVSHYIAKFGYLPRRDGLGGTMLVKLEQDAYTAEGISLTDPDISDSG
;
A
#
# COMPACT_ATOMS: atom_id res chain seq x y z
N MET A 1 -11.29 23.52 6.56
CA MET A 1 -10.63 22.57 5.63
C MET A 1 -11.03 21.20 6.10
N THR A 2 -11.59 20.38 5.23
CA THR A 2 -12.13 19.07 5.58
C THR A 2 -11.05 17.99 5.57
N ILE A 3 -11.36 16.85 6.19
CA ILE A 3 -10.48 15.67 6.15
C ILE A 3 -10.30 15.14 4.72
N VAL A 4 -11.28 15.27 3.84
CA VAL A 4 -11.11 14.92 2.41
C VAL A 4 -10.01 15.76 1.78
N GLU A 5 -10.08 17.08 1.93
CA GLU A 5 -9.08 18.00 1.37
C GLU A 5 -7.68 17.71 1.95
N LEU A 6 -7.59 17.37 3.24
CA LEU A 6 -6.33 16.96 3.86
C LEU A 6 -5.76 15.67 3.29
N LYS A 7 -6.61 14.67 3.05
CA LYS A 7 -6.18 13.40 2.42
C LYS A 7 -5.59 13.65 1.04
N ASP A 8 -6.26 14.45 0.22
CA ASP A 8 -5.78 14.82 -1.12
C ASP A 8 -4.43 15.52 -1.05
N MET A 9 -4.29 16.50 -0.14
CA MET A 9 -3.02 17.20 0.06
C MET A 9 -1.88 16.27 0.51
N ILE A 10 -2.16 15.35 1.44
CA ILE A 10 -1.17 14.37 1.91
C ILE A 10 -0.76 13.45 0.76
N TYR A 11 -1.73 12.93 0.01
CA TYR A 11 -1.50 12.03 -1.11
C TYR A 11 -0.59 12.67 -2.15
N GLU A 12 -0.92 13.89 -2.60
CA GLU A 12 -0.10 14.60 -3.59
C GLU A 12 1.31 14.91 -3.07
N LYS A 13 1.46 15.31 -1.79
CA LYS A 13 2.79 15.57 -1.21
C LYS A 13 3.63 14.30 -1.00
N LYS A 14 2.98 13.14 -0.87
CA LYS A 14 3.63 11.84 -0.66
C LYS A 14 3.52 10.93 -1.88
N LYS A 15 3.20 11.48 -3.05
CA LYS A 15 2.98 10.74 -4.29
C LYS A 15 4.10 9.76 -4.61
N ASN A 16 5.36 10.17 -4.53
CA ASN A 16 6.51 9.27 -4.79
C ASN A 16 6.61 8.09 -3.78
N SER A 17 6.06 8.24 -2.58
CA SER A 17 5.97 7.15 -1.59
C SER A 17 4.76 6.23 -1.82
N PHE A 18 3.83 6.66 -2.67
CA PHE A 18 2.57 5.99 -2.98
C PHE A 18 2.43 5.57 -4.46
N GLU A 19 3.36 5.96 -5.33
CA GLU A 19 3.23 5.81 -6.80
C GLU A 19 3.08 4.35 -7.24
N ASP A 20 3.79 3.44 -6.58
CA ASP A 20 3.70 1.99 -6.83
C ASP A 20 2.55 1.32 -6.05
N LYS A 21 1.79 2.10 -5.28
CA LYS A 21 0.71 1.62 -4.42
C LYS A 21 -0.62 1.95 -5.10
N SER A 22 -1.31 0.91 -5.58
CA SER A 22 -2.62 1.02 -6.24
C SER A 22 -3.73 1.42 -5.26
N PHE A 23 -3.69 2.65 -4.73
CA PHE A 23 -4.73 3.22 -3.88
C PHE A 23 -4.87 4.73 -4.11
N ASP A 24 -6.07 5.24 -3.81
CA ASP A 24 -6.46 6.64 -3.96
C ASP A 24 -6.35 7.40 -2.63
N SER A 25 -6.35 8.73 -2.68
CA SER A 25 -6.32 9.57 -1.47
C SER A 25 -7.41 9.22 -0.46
N CYS A 26 -8.60 8.81 -0.93
CA CYS A 26 -9.74 8.43 -0.10
C CYS A 26 -9.48 7.19 0.76
N ASP A 27 -8.56 6.31 0.34
CA ASP A 27 -8.17 5.07 1.03
C ASP A 27 -7.29 5.35 2.27
N LEU A 28 -6.70 6.54 2.37
CA LEU A 28 -5.97 6.97 3.56
C LEU A 28 -6.91 6.98 4.77
N ARG A 29 -6.50 6.34 5.87
CA ARG A 29 -7.20 6.42 7.15
C ARG A 29 -6.50 7.45 8.03
N LEU A 30 -7.24 8.46 8.45
CA LEU A 30 -6.77 9.47 9.39
C LEU A 30 -7.41 9.20 10.76
N TRP A 31 -6.58 9.25 11.79
CA TRP A 31 -6.98 8.98 13.16
C TRP A 31 -6.65 10.18 14.04
N LEU A 32 -7.64 10.66 14.77
CA LEU A 32 -7.49 11.66 15.82
C LEU A 32 -6.89 11.01 17.06
N VAL A 33 -5.82 11.60 17.58
CA VAL A 33 -5.15 11.17 18.82
C VAL A 33 -4.80 12.38 19.69
N ASP A 34 -4.38 12.11 20.91
CA ASP A 34 -3.78 13.11 21.80
C ASP A 34 -2.56 12.51 22.50
N ILE A 35 -1.40 12.68 21.87
CA ILE A 35 -0.13 12.10 22.36
C ILE A 35 0.88 13.24 22.56
N PRO A 36 1.34 13.49 23.79
CA PRO A 36 2.42 14.45 24.04
C PRO A 36 3.69 14.08 23.27
N TYR A 37 4.25 15.02 22.51
CA TYR A 37 5.50 14.80 21.76
C TYR A 37 6.74 15.11 22.61
N ASP A 38 6.70 16.21 23.37
CA ASP A 38 7.85 16.76 24.11
C ASP A 38 8.18 15.99 25.40
N THR A 39 7.38 14.98 25.76
CA THR A 39 7.60 14.14 26.95
C THR A 39 7.77 12.71 26.52
N GLU A 40 8.90 12.10 26.89
CA GLU A 40 9.11 10.68 26.65
C GLU A 40 8.06 9.89 27.44
N ASN A 41 7.05 9.40 26.73
CA ASN A 41 5.89 8.70 27.30
C ASN A 41 5.73 7.35 26.61
N VAL A 42 5.24 6.36 27.37
CA VAL A 42 4.88 5.02 26.89
C VAL A 42 4.06 5.06 25.60
N LYS A 43 3.13 6.01 25.48
CA LYS A 43 2.31 6.21 24.27
C LYS A 43 3.15 6.55 23.03
N LEU A 44 4.15 7.43 23.17
CA LEU A 44 5.01 7.83 22.06
C LEU A 44 5.92 6.66 21.64
N ARG A 45 6.49 5.92 22.59
CA ARG A 45 7.28 4.71 22.29
C ARG A 45 6.44 3.66 21.56
N LYS A 46 5.21 3.43 22.02
CA LYS A 46 4.26 2.50 21.37
C LYS A 46 3.90 2.93 19.95
N LEU A 47 3.72 4.23 19.72
CA LEU A 47 3.50 4.78 18.39
C LEU A 47 4.73 4.60 17.48
N GLN A 48 5.94 4.77 18.01
CA GLN A 48 7.18 4.64 17.24
C GLN A 48 7.49 3.18 16.88
N SER A 49 7.15 2.23 17.77
CA SER A 49 7.36 0.80 17.56
C SER A 49 6.19 0.12 16.83
N ARG A 50 5.27 0.88 16.23
CA ARG A 50 4.06 0.32 15.65
C ARG A 50 4.35 -0.50 14.39
N SER A 51 3.59 -1.57 14.22
CA SER A 51 3.63 -2.40 13.03
C SER A 51 3.15 -1.63 11.79
N ARG A 52 3.57 -2.08 10.60
CA ARG A 52 2.98 -1.64 9.32
C ARG A 52 1.93 -2.61 8.81
N ASP A 53 1.72 -3.72 9.51
CA ASP A 53 0.53 -4.54 9.28
C ASP A 53 -0.71 -3.74 9.69
N MET A 54 -1.71 -3.72 8.82
CA MET A 54 -2.87 -2.84 8.98
C MET A 54 -3.72 -3.21 10.20
N GLU A 55 -3.85 -4.50 10.52
CA GLU A 55 -4.68 -4.94 11.65
C GLU A 55 -3.96 -4.66 12.96
N GLU A 56 -2.68 -5.01 13.05
CA GLU A 56 -1.85 -4.69 14.23
C GLU A 56 -1.74 -3.18 14.46
N GLU A 57 -1.54 -2.39 13.39
CA GLU A 57 -1.45 -0.93 13.50
C GLU A 57 -2.78 -0.33 13.96
N ASN A 58 -3.92 -0.85 13.48
CA ASN A 58 -5.24 -0.41 13.90
C ASN A 58 -5.46 -0.65 15.40
N ILE A 59 -5.11 -1.84 15.91
CA ILE A 59 -5.18 -2.16 17.34
C ILE A 59 -4.34 -1.17 18.14
N ILE A 60 -3.08 -0.93 17.73
CA ILE A 60 -2.17 -0.01 18.42
C ILE A 60 -2.74 1.41 18.45
N ILE A 61 -3.29 1.91 17.33
CA ILE A 61 -3.89 3.24 17.26
C ILE A 61 -5.10 3.36 18.19
N GLN A 62 -5.95 2.33 18.26
CA GLN A 62 -7.09 2.31 19.18
C GLN A 62 -6.65 2.33 20.65
N GLU A 63 -5.61 1.58 21.01
CA GLU A 63 -5.05 1.58 22.37
C GLU A 63 -4.44 2.95 22.75
N LEU A 64 -4.00 3.74 21.76
CA LEU A 64 -3.56 5.11 21.94
C LEU A 64 -4.74 6.11 22.11
N GLY A 65 -5.98 5.64 22.05
CA GLY A 65 -7.19 6.45 22.09
C GLY A 65 -7.59 7.00 20.72
N GLY A 66 -7.08 6.40 19.65
CA GLY A 66 -7.34 6.83 18.28
C GLY A 66 -8.81 6.74 17.90
N LYS A 67 -9.35 7.84 17.36
CA LYS A 67 -10.69 7.88 16.76
C LYS A 67 -10.58 8.12 15.28
N LYS A 68 -11.20 7.27 14.47
CA LYS A 68 -11.20 7.43 13.02
C LYS A 68 -11.95 8.72 12.66
N LEU A 69 -11.30 9.56 11.85
CA LEU A 69 -11.88 10.81 11.39
C LEU A 69 -12.84 10.57 10.23
N SER A 70 -13.95 11.29 10.25
CA SER A 70 -14.96 11.33 9.20
C SER A 70 -14.48 12.24 8.06
N PRO A 71 -14.83 11.94 6.79
CA PRO A 71 -14.50 12.81 5.65
C PRO A 71 -14.96 14.27 5.83
N VAL A 72 -16.07 14.48 6.54
CA VAL A 72 -16.68 15.81 6.74
C VAL A 72 -16.17 16.55 7.97
N ASP A 73 -15.33 15.93 8.80
CA ASP A 73 -14.77 16.60 9.98
C ASP A 73 -13.90 17.79 9.52
N ASP A 74 -13.95 18.90 10.25
CA ASP A 74 -13.09 20.06 9.99
C ASP A 74 -11.79 19.96 10.80
N ILE A 75 -10.69 20.28 10.14
CA ILE A 75 -9.35 20.29 10.75
C ILE A 75 -9.22 21.38 11.81
N GLY A 76 -9.92 22.51 11.66
CA GLY A 76 -9.92 23.59 12.64
C GLY A 76 -10.37 23.12 14.03
N ASP A 77 -11.32 22.18 14.08
CA ASP A 77 -11.82 21.61 15.34
C ASP A 77 -10.81 20.65 15.99
N ILE A 78 -9.89 20.09 15.21
CA ILE A 78 -8.85 19.17 15.68
C ILE A 78 -7.69 19.93 16.35
N PHE A 79 -7.34 21.10 15.82
CA PHE A 79 -6.22 21.93 16.29
C PHE A 79 -6.71 23.14 17.08
N THR A 80 -7.59 22.90 18.05
CA THR A 80 -8.21 23.94 18.88
C THR A 80 -7.28 24.59 19.90
N TYR A 81 -6.09 24.04 20.14
CA TYR A 81 -5.10 24.57 21.08
C TYR A 81 -3.67 24.40 20.53
N ASP A 82 -2.79 25.33 20.91
CA ASP A 82 -1.33 25.32 20.65
C ASP A 82 -0.59 24.25 21.48
N SER A 83 -1.15 23.05 21.58
CA SER A 83 -0.47 21.91 22.18
C SER A 83 0.52 21.31 21.18
N LYS A 84 1.73 21.01 21.65
CA LYS A 84 2.74 20.26 20.87
C LYS A 84 2.46 18.75 20.87
N ASN A 85 1.20 18.37 20.88
CA ASN A 85 0.80 16.97 20.89
C ASN A 85 0.62 16.50 19.45
N ILE A 86 0.93 15.23 19.20
CA ILE A 86 0.52 14.57 17.96
C ILE A 86 -1.00 14.46 18.01
N ARG A 87 -1.66 15.03 16.99
CA ARG A 87 -3.13 15.05 16.85
C ARG A 87 -3.66 14.14 15.76
N ILE A 88 -2.86 13.87 14.72
CA ILE A 88 -3.28 13.07 13.58
C ILE A 88 -2.26 11.96 13.32
N ILE A 89 -2.74 10.73 13.21
CA ILE A 89 -1.99 9.60 12.64
C ILE A 89 -2.56 9.30 11.27
N ILE A 90 -1.66 9.25 10.28
CA ILE A 90 -1.97 8.83 8.91
C ILE A 90 -1.62 7.36 8.79
N GLN A 91 -2.59 6.56 8.37
CA GLN A 91 -2.44 5.13 8.08
C GLN A 91 -2.80 4.91 6.60
N PRO A 92 -1.83 4.61 5.73
CA PRO A 92 -2.11 4.17 4.37
C PRO A 92 -2.73 2.76 4.38
N PRO A 93 -3.47 2.37 3.32
CA PRO A 93 -3.98 1.01 3.21
C PRO A 93 -2.83 -0.01 3.12
N ALA A 94 -3.08 -1.23 3.59
CA ALA A 94 -2.13 -2.33 3.44
C ALA A 94 -1.86 -2.55 1.95
N THR A 95 -0.62 -2.33 1.53
CA THR A 95 -0.14 -2.82 0.26
C THR A 95 0.24 -4.28 0.43
N ASN A 96 -0.27 -5.16 -0.43
CA ASN A 96 0.18 -6.54 -0.57
C ASN A 96 1.61 -6.55 -1.16
N GLN A 97 2.57 -6.09 -0.36
CA GLN A 97 3.90 -5.64 -0.77
C GLN A 97 4.86 -6.82 -1.06
N GLY A 98 4.50 -8.05 -0.64
CA GLY A 98 5.43 -9.18 -0.71
C GLY A 98 5.57 -9.86 -2.07
N LEU A 99 4.49 -9.94 -2.85
CA LEU A 99 4.45 -10.70 -4.12
C LEU A 99 4.28 -9.80 -5.34
N THR A 100 3.55 -8.70 -5.20
CA THR A 100 3.17 -7.83 -6.32
C THR A 100 4.29 -6.86 -6.70
N ASP A 101 5.08 -6.36 -5.75
CA ASP A 101 6.15 -5.38 -6.02
C ASP A 101 7.29 -5.97 -6.86
N VAL A 102 7.75 -7.17 -6.49
CA VAL A 102 8.75 -7.89 -7.30
C VAL A 102 8.18 -8.19 -8.68
N SER A 103 6.91 -8.61 -8.75
CA SER A 103 6.21 -8.93 -10.00
C SER A 103 6.04 -7.71 -10.91
N HIS A 104 5.68 -6.54 -10.37
CA HIS A 104 5.57 -5.29 -11.14
C HIS A 104 6.94 -4.77 -11.55
N TYR A 105 7.93 -4.83 -10.66
CA TYR A 105 9.28 -4.41 -10.95
C TYR A 105 9.90 -5.23 -12.09
N ILE A 106 9.76 -6.56 -12.07
CA ILE A 106 10.25 -7.41 -13.16
C ILE A 106 9.43 -7.25 -14.45
N ALA A 107 8.12 -7.00 -14.36
CA ALA A 107 7.28 -6.73 -15.52
C ALA A 107 7.67 -5.44 -16.25
N LYS A 108 8.17 -4.42 -15.54
CA LYS A 108 8.77 -3.22 -16.14
C LYS A 108 9.97 -3.55 -17.04
N PHE A 109 10.68 -4.63 -16.74
CA PHE A 109 11.78 -5.15 -17.56
C PHE A 109 11.33 -6.23 -18.55
N GLY A 110 10.02 -6.43 -18.75
CA GLY A 110 9.47 -7.39 -19.71
C GLY A 110 9.39 -8.84 -19.21
N TYR A 111 9.48 -9.07 -17.90
CA TYR A 111 9.35 -10.41 -17.32
C TYR A 111 7.95 -10.64 -16.75
N LEU A 112 7.34 -11.78 -17.07
CA LEU A 112 6.05 -12.15 -16.48
C LEU A 112 6.25 -12.83 -15.11
N PRO A 113 5.40 -12.53 -14.11
CA PRO A 113 5.43 -13.23 -12.83
C PRO A 113 5.04 -14.70 -12.99
N ARG A 114 5.65 -15.56 -12.17
CA ARG A 114 5.52 -17.02 -12.23
C ARG A 114 4.10 -17.45 -11.84
N ARG A 115 3.52 -18.38 -12.60
CA ARG A 115 2.46 -19.26 -12.08
C ARG A 115 3.15 -20.54 -11.62
N ASP A 116 3.03 -20.89 -10.35
CA ASP A 116 3.29 -22.25 -9.85
C ASP A 116 4.76 -22.74 -9.73
N GLY A 117 5.72 -21.83 -9.50
CA GLY A 117 7.03 -22.20 -8.94
C GLY A 117 8.10 -22.72 -9.91
N LEU A 118 7.82 -22.80 -11.20
CA LEU A 118 8.82 -23.05 -12.25
C LEU A 118 9.31 -21.71 -12.83
N GLY A 119 10.58 -21.61 -13.23
CA GLY A 119 11.30 -20.36 -13.56
C GLY A 119 10.57 -19.42 -14.52
N GLY A 120 10.79 -18.10 -14.39
CA GLY A 120 10.10 -17.08 -15.20
C GLY A 120 10.68 -16.94 -16.61
N THR A 121 9.81 -16.69 -17.59
CA THR A 121 10.14 -16.49 -19.01
C THR A 121 10.26 -15.01 -19.35
N MET A 122 11.28 -14.64 -20.13
CA MET A 122 11.46 -13.30 -20.68
C MET A 122 10.51 -13.09 -21.88
N LEU A 123 9.75 -11.99 -21.93
CA LEU A 123 8.98 -11.67 -23.13
C LEU A 123 9.91 -11.12 -24.21
N VAL A 124 9.90 -11.75 -25.39
CA VAL A 124 10.60 -11.25 -26.57
C VAL A 124 9.61 -10.44 -27.41
N LYS A 125 10.00 -9.21 -27.74
CA LYS A 125 9.21 -8.34 -28.61
C LYS A 125 9.57 -8.65 -30.06
N LEU A 126 8.72 -9.40 -30.76
CA LEU A 126 8.80 -9.50 -32.22
C LEU A 126 8.16 -8.25 -32.82
N GLU A 127 8.81 -7.67 -33.84
CA GLU A 127 8.25 -6.54 -34.59
C GLU A 127 6.86 -6.92 -35.11
N GLN A 128 5.84 -6.12 -34.73
CA GLN A 128 4.38 -6.34 -34.81
C GLN A 128 3.76 -6.90 -33.53
N ASP A 129 3.48 -6.01 -32.57
CA ASP A 129 2.45 -6.02 -31.49
C ASP A 129 1.96 -7.36 -30.89
N ALA A 130 2.75 -8.42 -30.99
CA ALA A 130 2.46 -9.75 -30.49
C ALA A 130 3.61 -10.18 -29.59
N TYR A 131 3.28 -10.39 -28.32
CA TYR A 131 4.21 -10.92 -27.33
C TYR A 131 4.10 -12.45 -27.32
N THR A 132 5.19 -13.16 -27.59
CA THR A 132 5.29 -14.61 -27.46
C THR A 132 6.22 -14.99 -26.31
N ALA A 133 5.78 -15.92 -25.48
CA ALA A 133 6.64 -16.55 -24.48
C ALA A 133 7.45 -17.66 -25.16
N GLU A 134 8.78 -17.53 -25.19
CA GLU A 134 9.62 -18.61 -25.70
C GLU A 134 9.60 -19.79 -24.71
N GLY A 135 9.09 -20.94 -25.16
CA GLY A 135 9.08 -22.18 -24.38
C GLY A 135 7.82 -23.04 -24.45
N ILE A 136 6.71 -22.58 -25.05
CA ILE A 136 5.55 -23.45 -25.32
C ILE A 136 5.67 -24.13 -26.69
N SER A 137 6.32 -25.30 -26.72
CA SER A 137 6.17 -26.20 -27.86
C SER A 137 4.81 -26.90 -27.74
N LEU A 138 3.77 -26.35 -28.37
CA LEU A 138 2.49 -27.04 -28.60
C LEU A 138 2.63 -27.98 -29.80
N THR A 139 3.50 -28.99 -29.69
CA THR A 139 3.49 -30.15 -30.58
C THR A 139 3.69 -31.39 -29.74
N ASP A 140 2.60 -31.84 -29.12
CA ASP A 140 2.44 -33.23 -28.73
C ASP A 140 1.48 -33.84 -29.76
N PRO A 141 1.93 -34.69 -30.69
CA PRO A 141 1.00 -35.43 -31.52
C PRO A 141 0.37 -36.53 -30.65
N ASP A 142 -0.92 -36.39 -30.36
CA ASP A 142 -1.75 -37.46 -29.82
C ASP A 142 -1.53 -38.73 -30.66
N ILE A 143 -0.84 -39.72 -30.08
CA ILE A 143 -0.77 -41.06 -30.66
C ILE A 143 -2.12 -41.71 -30.32
N SER A 144 -3.04 -41.63 -31.28
CA SER A 144 -4.26 -42.41 -31.30
C SER A 144 -3.92 -43.91 -31.42
N ASP A 145 -4.02 -44.64 -30.31
CA ASP A 145 -3.93 -46.09 -30.31
C ASP A 145 -5.20 -46.68 -30.96
N SER A 146 -5.02 -47.43 -32.05
CA SER A 146 -6.10 -48.09 -32.80
C SER A 146 -5.71 -49.56 -33.02
N GLY A 147 -6.49 -50.49 -32.46
CA GLY A 147 -6.57 -51.89 -32.89
C GLY A 147 -5.83 -52.90 -32.02
#